data_AF-A0AAX0TZU3-F1
#
_entry.id   AF-A0AAX0TZU3-F1
#
_cell.length_a   1.000
_cell.length_b   1.000
_cell.length_c   1.000
_cell.angle_alpha   90.00
_cell.angle_beta   90.00
_cell.angle_gamma   90.00
#
_symmetry.space_group_name_H-M   'P 1'
#
loop_
_entity.id
_entity.type
_entity.pdbx_description
1 polymer ?
#
loop_
_entity_poly.entity_id
_entity_poly.type
_entity_poly.pdbx_seq_one_letter_code
_entity_poly.pdbx_strand_id
1 'polypeptide(L)'
;VLDGEDERLLRWVDESGLSVLAADNHAVEERPGVLKGRERPGALMPLHELCLFKLGIHLGELWRLTPLAQWLREKGRSRFLLTAPPLHIRGLVGSPVNPVATV
;
A
#
# COMPACT_ATOMS: atom_id res chain seq x y z
N VAL A 1 -6.55 -9.80 -1.63
CA VAL A 1 -5.92 -8.65 -2.30
C VAL A 1 -6.96 -7.53 -2.30
N LEU A 2 -6.58 -6.25 -2.20
CA LEU A 2 -7.56 -5.16 -2.16
C LEU A 2 -8.20 -4.96 -3.54
N ASP A 3 -9.52 -4.79 -3.58
CA ASP A 3 -10.24 -4.43 -4.80
C ASP A 3 -10.17 -2.92 -5.00
N GLY A 4 -9.45 -2.48 -6.01
CA GLY A 4 -9.30 -1.06 -6.34
C GLY A 4 -10.59 -0.40 -6.83
N GLU A 5 -11.60 -1.16 -7.25
CA GLU A 5 -12.89 -0.63 -7.69
C GLU A 5 -13.91 -0.52 -6.52
N ASP A 6 -13.59 -1.04 -5.32
CA ASP A 6 -14.46 -0.91 -4.15
C ASP A 6 -14.50 0.54 -3.64
N GLU A 7 -15.60 1.23 -3.92
CA GLU A 7 -15.80 2.61 -3.48
C GLU A 7 -15.73 2.79 -1.95
N ARG A 8 -16.10 1.78 -1.15
CA ARG A 8 -16.02 1.87 0.31
C ARG A 8 -14.57 1.89 0.76
N LEU A 9 -13.72 1.08 0.14
CA LEU A 9 -12.29 1.09 0.38
C LEU A 9 -11.69 2.43 -0.02
N LEU A 10 -12.00 2.92 -1.22
CA LEU A 10 -11.47 4.19 -1.71
C LEU A 10 -11.85 5.37 -0.80
N ARG A 11 -13.11 5.45 -0.36
CA ARG A 11 -13.56 6.46 0.62
C ARG A 11 -12.82 6.33 1.95
N TRP A 12 -12.63 5.12 2.45
CA TRP A 12 -11.91 4.91 3.71
C TRP A 12 -10.45 5.38 3.60
N VAL A 13 -9.77 5.11 2.49
CA VAL A 13 -8.39 5.57 2.27
C VAL A 13 -8.32 7.10 2.27
N ASP A 14 -9.23 7.77 1.57
CA ASP A 14 -9.33 9.23 1.51
C ASP A 14 -9.55 9.85 2.91
N GLU A 15 -10.44 9.27 3.71
CA GLU A 15 -10.81 9.78 5.03
C GLU A 15 -9.80 9.44 6.15
N SER A 16 -8.94 8.43 5.94
CA SER A 16 -8.10 7.86 6.99
C SER A 16 -6.96 8.77 7.49
N GLY A 17 -6.52 9.74 6.68
CA GLY A 17 -5.34 10.55 6.97
C GLY A 17 -4.02 9.77 7.00
N LEU A 18 -3.96 8.57 6.40
CA LEU A 18 -2.74 7.76 6.33
C LEU A 18 -1.70 8.39 5.39
N SER A 19 -0.41 8.22 5.70
CA SER A 19 0.69 8.67 4.84
C SER A 19 1.29 7.55 3.98
N VAL A 20 1.08 6.29 4.37
CA VAL A 20 1.63 5.11 3.72
C VAL A 20 0.63 3.95 3.82
N LEU A 21 0.45 3.21 2.73
CA LEU A 21 -0.24 1.92 2.70
C LEU A 21 0.74 0.83 2.24
N ALA A 22 0.97 -0.18 3.07
CA ALA A 22 1.93 -1.25 2.78
C ALA A 22 1.29 -2.64 2.83
N ALA A 23 1.73 -3.54 1.95
CA ALA A 23 1.23 -4.90 1.82
C ALA A 23 2.36 -5.92 1.56
N ASP A 24 2.08 -7.19 1.86
CA ASP A 24 2.94 -8.34 1.58
C ASP A 24 2.65 -9.00 0.22
N ASN A 25 2.04 -8.24 -0.70
CA ASN A 25 1.72 -8.67 -2.06
C ASN A 25 2.40 -7.75 -3.09
N HIS A 26 2.21 -8.04 -4.38
CA HIS A 26 2.92 -7.37 -5.47
C HIS A 26 2.49 -5.92 -5.71
N ALA A 27 1.23 -5.55 -5.47
CA ALA A 27 0.68 -4.30 -5.99
C ALA A 27 -0.26 -3.57 -5.01
N VAL A 28 -0.36 -4.00 -3.76
CA VAL A 28 -1.34 -3.55 -2.76
C VAL A 28 -2.81 -3.87 -3.15
N GLU A 29 -3.24 -3.46 -4.35
CA GLU A 29 -4.49 -3.81 -5.02
C GLU A 29 -4.36 -4.97 -6.01
N GLU A 30 -5.51 -5.44 -6.48
CA GLU A 30 -5.60 -6.50 -7.47
C GLU A 30 -5.19 -5.96 -8.83
N ARG A 31 -4.13 -6.54 -9.41
CA ARG A 31 -3.70 -6.22 -10.77
C ARG A 31 -4.51 -7.06 -11.77
N PRO A 32 -5.21 -6.43 -12.73
CA PRO A 32 -5.92 -7.18 -13.77
C PRO A 32 -4.95 -8.05 -14.59
N GLY A 33 -5.20 -9.36 -14.63
CA GLY A 33 -4.37 -10.31 -15.39
C GLY A 33 -4.47 -10.18 -16.92
N VAL A 34 -5.54 -9.54 -17.41
CA VAL A 34 -5.75 -9.23 -18.83
C VAL A 34 -6.27 -7.80 -18.93
N LEU A 35 -5.66 -6.99 -19.81
CA LEU A 35 -6.18 -5.67 -20.17
C LEU A 35 -7.46 -5.86 -20.97
N LYS A 36 -8.61 -5.85 -20.29
CA LYS A 36 -9.91 -5.75 -20.96
C LYS A 36 -10.13 -4.29 -21.34
N GLY A 37 -10.71 -4.06 -22.51
CA GLY A 37 -11.18 -2.71 -22.87
C GLY A 37 -12.13 -2.23 -21.76
N ARG A 38 -11.84 -1.08 -21.17
CA ARG A 38 -12.68 -0.53 -20.11
C ARG A 38 -13.91 0.10 -20.75
N GLU A 39 -15.08 -0.19 -20.19
CA GLU A 39 -16.33 0.47 -20.61
C GLU A 39 -16.33 1.97 -20.29
N ARG A 40 -15.52 2.39 -19.30
CA ARG A 40 -15.38 3.78 -18.87
C ARG A 40 -13.91 4.18 -18.80
N PRO A 41 -13.56 5.43 -19.14
CA PRO A 41 -12.22 5.98 -18.90
C PRO A 41 -11.87 5.91 -17.40
N GLY A 42 -10.63 5.56 -17.08
CA GLY A 42 -10.12 5.54 -15.70
C GLY A 42 -8.76 4.86 -15.58
N ALA A 43 -8.07 5.02 -14.45
CA ALA A 43 -6.77 4.41 -14.23
C ALA A 43 -6.86 2.88 -14.09
N LEU A 44 -5.93 2.16 -14.75
CA LEU A 44 -5.86 0.69 -14.71
C LEU A 44 -5.84 0.12 -13.28
N MET A 45 -5.29 0.90 -12.35
CA MET A 45 -5.12 0.58 -10.94
C MET A 45 -5.68 1.76 -10.13
N PRO A 46 -6.99 1.75 -9.84
CA PRO A 46 -7.65 2.92 -9.24
C PRO A 46 -7.14 3.24 -7.83
N LEU A 47 -6.74 2.23 -7.04
CA LEU A 47 -6.18 2.49 -5.71
C LEU A 47 -4.80 3.15 -5.81
N HIS A 48 -3.96 2.75 -6.77
CA HIS A 48 -2.69 3.45 -7.03
C HIS A 48 -2.90 4.88 -7.49
N GLU A 49 -3.86 5.12 -8.37
CA GLU A 49 -4.20 6.47 -8.81
C GLU A 49 -4.63 7.33 -7.62
N LEU A 50 -5.52 6.80 -6.77
CA LEU A 50 -5.97 7.48 -5.57
C LEU A 50 -4.79 7.81 -4.65
N CYS A 51 -3.98 6.81 -4.29
CA CYS A 51 -2.86 6.99 -3.36
C CYS A 51 -1.78 7.91 -3.94
N LEU A 52 -1.19 7.56 -5.08
CA LEU A 52 0.02 8.21 -5.58
C LEU A 52 -0.28 9.58 -6.21
N PHE A 53 -1.38 9.71 -6.95
CA PHE A 53 -1.65 10.90 -7.75
C PHE A 53 -2.61 11.87 -7.05
N LYS A 54 -3.66 11.39 -6.41
CA LYS A 54 -4.69 12.26 -5.81
C LYS A 54 -4.35 12.67 -4.37
N LEU A 55 -3.81 11.75 -3.57
CA LEU A 55 -3.64 11.96 -2.13
C LEU A 55 -2.17 12.09 -1.67
N GLY A 56 -1.20 11.72 -2.50
CA GLY A 56 0.23 11.74 -2.12
C GLY A 56 0.60 10.69 -1.08
N ILE A 57 -0.15 9.60 -1.01
CA ILE A 57 0.08 8.45 -0.12
C ILE A 57 1.10 7.50 -0.77
N HIS A 58 2.15 7.14 -0.03
CA HIS A 58 3.14 6.18 -0.51
C HIS A 58 2.63 4.74 -0.43
N LEU A 59 3.05 3.91 -1.40
CA LEU A 59 2.75 2.48 -1.40
C LEU A 59 4.00 1.66 -1.06
N GLY A 60 3.84 0.70 -0.15
CA GLY A 60 4.86 -0.30 0.19
C GLY A 60 4.45 -1.68 -0.33
N GLU A 61 5.23 -2.24 -1.24
CA GLU A 61 4.92 -3.52 -1.88
C GLU A 61 5.95 -4.58 -1.47
N LEU A 62 5.53 -5.85 -1.48
CA LEU A 62 6.40 -7.00 -1.22
C LEU A 62 7.03 -7.02 0.18
N TRP A 63 6.36 -6.46 1.18
CA TRP A 63 6.86 -6.48 2.55
C TRP A 63 6.73 -7.88 3.17
N ARG A 64 7.66 -8.26 4.04
CA ARG A 64 7.57 -9.52 4.80
C ARG A 64 6.84 -9.30 6.13
N LEU A 65 5.52 -9.42 6.11
CA LEU A 65 4.67 -9.08 7.27
C LEU A 65 4.34 -10.27 8.19
N THR A 66 4.45 -11.52 7.73
CA THR A 66 4.03 -12.70 8.50
C THR A 66 4.61 -12.79 9.92
N PRO A 67 5.93 -12.61 10.14
CA PRO A 67 6.48 -12.72 11.50
C PRO A 67 5.94 -11.63 12.44
N LEU A 68 5.79 -10.41 11.94
CA LEU A 68 5.23 -9.29 12.71
C LEU A 68 3.75 -9.52 13.03
N ALA A 69 2.97 -9.98 12.04
CA ALA A 69 1.55 -10.26 12.21
C ALA A 69 1.28 -11.34 13.28
N GLN A 70 2.12 -12.38 13.31
CA GLN A 70 2.07 -13.43 14.35
C GLN A 70 2.37 -12.84 15.73
N TRP A 71 3.50 -12.14 15.87
CA TRP A 71 3.90 -11.53 17.14
C TRP A 71 2.84 -10.56 17.68
N LEU A 72 2.30 -9.69 16.82
CA LEU A 72 1.27 -8.71 17.19
C LEU A 72 -0.01 -9.40 17.68
N ARG A 73 -0.43 -10.48 17.02
CA ARG A 73 -1.62 -11.24 17.38
C ARG A 73 -1.46 -11.95 18.73
N GLU A 74 -0.32 -12.56 18.98
CA GLU A 74 0.00 -13.19 20.27
C GLU A 74 -0.01 -12.20 21.43
N LYS A 75 0.32 -10.92 21.17
CA LYS A 75 0.34 -9.85 22.16
C LYS A 75 -0.95 -9.02 22.20
N GLY A 76 -1.96 -9.34 21.39
CA GLY A 76 -3.20 -8.55 21.29
C GLY A 76 -2.97 -7.09 20.87
N ARG A 77 -1.92 -6.82 20.09
CA ARG A 77 -1.52 -5.48 19.64
C ARG A 77 -1.72 -5.33 18.14
N SER A 78 -1.93 -4.09 17.70
CA SER A 78 -2.02 -3.72 16.27
C SER A 78 -1.16 -2.52 15.90
N ARG A 79 -0.34 -2.03 16.84
CA ARG A 79 0.44 -0.79 16.72
C ARG A 79 1.89 -1.01 17.14
N PHE A 80 2.79 -0.41 16.37
CA PHE A 80 4.23 -0.48 16.53
C PHE A 80 4.87 0.77 15.88
N LEU A 81 6.12 1.06 16.22
CA LEU A 81 6.88 2.11 15.55
C LEU A 81 7.50 1.54 14.27
N LEU A 82 7.24 2.18 13.13
CA LEU A 82 7.80 1.82 11.84
C LEU A 82 9.00 2.71 11.50
N THR A 83 10.13 2.08 11.15
CA THR A 83 11.29 2.75 10.54
C THR A 83 11.53 2.15 9.16
N ALA A 84 11.31 2.92 8.10
CA ALA A 84 11.48 2.47 6.72
C ALA A 84 12.01 3.59 5.81
N PRO A 85 13.22 4.13 6.08
CA PRO A 85 13.77 5.21 5.27
C PRO A 85 14.08 4.71 3.85
N PRO A 86 13.72 5.48 2.81
CA PRO A 86 14.16 5.19 1.45
C PRO A 86 15.65 5.51 1.28
N LEU A 87 16.26 4.95 0.24
CA LEU A 87 17.56 5.38 -0.24
C LEU A 87 17.48 6.83 -0.73
N HIS A 88 18.50 7.62 -0.38
CA HIS A 88 18.58 9.02 -0.77
C HIS A 88 19.19 9.18 -2.16
N ILE A 89 18.42 8.82 -3.20
CA ILE A 89 18.85 8.90 -4.60
C ILE A 89 17.92 9.86 -5.35
N ARG A 90 18.50 10.94 -5.86
CA ARG A 90 17.76 11.99 -6.58
C ARG A 90 17.14 11.44 -7.87
N GLY A 91 15.87 11.75 -8.11
CA GLY A 91 15.17 11.46 -9.36
C GLY A 91 14.51 10.09 -9.43
N LEU A 92 14.63 9.24 -8.41
CA LEU A 92 13.87 8.00 -8.36
C LEU A 92 12.41 8.24 -7.99
N VAL A 93 11.53 7.39 -8.53
CA VAL A 93 10.07 7.38 -8.29
C VAL A 93 9.67 6.38 -7.19
N GLY A 94 10.65 5.70 -6.60
CA GLY A 94 10.50 4.71 -5.54
C GLY A 94 11.87 4.27 -5.04
N SER A 95 11.91 3.53 -3.93
CA SER A 95 13.15 3.02 -3.35
C SER A 95 12.94 1.65 -2.72
N PRO A 96 13.91 0.72 -2.80
CA PRO A 96 13.95 -0.38 -1.86
C PRO A 96 14.10 0.16 -0.44
N VAL A 97 13.57 -0.60 0.52
CA VAL A 97 13.63 -0.29 1.95
C VAL A 97 13.95 -1.56 2.73
N ASN A 98 14.46 -1.40 3.95
CA ASN A 98 14.52 -2.47 4.94
C ASN A 98 13.65 -2.06 6.14
N PRO A 99 12.33 -2.29 6.08
CA PRO A 99 11.40 -1.83 7.10
C PRO A 99 11.63 -2.56 8.42
N VAL A 100 11.76 -1.80 9.51
CA VAL A 100 11.87 -2.32 10.87
C VAL A 100 10.64 -1.91 11.67
N ALA A 101 9.94 -2.92 12.19
CA ALA A 101 8.88 -2.72 13.18
C ALA A 101 9.48 -2.86 14.59
N THR A 102 9.45 -1.78 15.36
CA THR A 102 9.84 -1.78 16.78
C THR A 102 8.60 -2.01 17.61
N VAL A 103 8.56 -3.16 18.28
CA VAL A 103 7.39 -3.68 19.00
C VAL A 103 7.61 -3.74 20.51
#